data_AF-A0A7D5SAZ4-F1
#
_entry.id   AF-A0A7D5SAZ4-F1
#
_cell.length_a   1.000
_cell.length_b   1.000
_cell.length_c   1.000
_cell.angle_alpha   90.00
_cell.angle_beta   90.00
_cell.angle_gamma   90.00
#
_symmetry.space_group_name_H-M   'P 1'
#
loop_
_entity.id
_entity.type
_entity.pdbx_description
1 polymer ?
#
loop_
_entity_poly.entity_id
_entity_poly.type
_entity_poly.pdbx_seq_one_letter_code
_entity_poly.pdbx_strand_id
1 'polypeptide(L)'
;MYLNTAWKTNRGGDWTTRMTMDYSPQKFVYYFDDLERRVLPSGGGNSYNLPAGVNATNIKHSFSTNPNVAFVAGNSVWRTENHLDANPVWTQIITGTATVRALYSVPHHPNILAYAASNKYIFLTMP
;
A
#
# COMPACT_ATOMS: atom_id res chain seq x y z
N MET A 1 17.09 -3.53 6.58
CA MET A 1 16.18 -4.12 7.59
C MET A 1 16.96 -5.00 8.56
N TYR A 2 16.53 -5.14 9.80
CA TYR A 2 17.16 -6.04 10.78
C TYR A 2 16.38 -7.36 10.88
N LEU A 3 17.04 -8.48 10.61
CA LEU A 3 16.48 -9.84 10.56
C LEU A 3 17.45 -10.83 11.17
N ASN A 4 16.98 -11.70 12.07
CA ASN A 4 17.77 -12.79 12.66
C ASN A 4 19.17 -12.33 13.05
N THR A 5 19.22 -11.28 13.88
CA THR A 5 20.44 -10.63 14.39
C THR A 5 21.40 -10.05 13.34
N ALA A 6 20.94 -9.81 12.10
CA ALA A 6 21.77 -9.26 11.03
C ALA A 6 21.05 -8.18 10.22
N TRP A 7 21.82 -7.21 9.74
CA TRP A 7 21.35 -6.24 8.75
C TRP A 7 21.27 -6.90 7.37
N LYS A 8 20.15 -6.72 6.70
CA LYS A 8 19.86 -7.21 5.35
C LYS A 8 19.37 -6.07 4.46
N THR A 9 19.68 -6.16 3.17
CA THR A 9 19.18 -5.28 2.12
C THR A 9 18.06 -5.96 1.34
N ASN A 10 17.21 -5.15 0.71
CA ASN A 10 16.29 -5.63 -0.30
C ASN A 10 17.04 -5.80 -1.64
N ARG A 11 16.90 -6.95 -2.32
CA ARG A 11 17.56 -7.28 -3.61
C ARG A 11 19.06 -6.93 -3.67
N GLY A 12 19.82 -7.25 -2.63
CA GLY A 12 21.25 -6.97 -2.62
C GLY A 12 21.62 -5.49 -2.41
N GLY A 13 20.65 -4.59 -2.32
CA GLY A 13 20.85 -3.16 -2.09
C GLY A 13 20.60 -2.29 -3.33
N ASP A 14 20.34 -2.89 -4.49
CA ASP A 14 20.06 -2.13 -5.71
C ASP A 14 18.67 -1.52 -5.68
N TRP A 15 18.62 -0.20 -5.89
CA TRP A 15 17.39 0.57 -6.02
C TRP A 15 17.04 0.69 -7.50
N THR A 16 15.97 0.05 -7.94
CA THR A 16 15.55 0.10 -9.36
C THR A 16 14.16 0.69 -9.57
N THR A 17 13.19 0.41 -8.70
CA THR A 17 11.78 0.82 -8.87
C THR A 17 11.23 1.51 -7.63
N ARG A 18 10.11 2.25 -7.79
CA ARG A 18 9.43 2.86 -6.63
C ARG A 18 8.89 1.77 -5.73
N MET A 19 9.23 1.83 -4.45
CA MET A 19 8.87 0.81 -3.48
C MET A 19 8.53 1.37 -2.11
N THR A 20 7.81 0.57 -1.33
CA THR A 20 7.50 0.85 0.08
C THR A 20 7.44 -0.45 0.88
N MET A 21 7.60 -0.35 2.20
CA MET A 21 7.43 -1.46 3.14
C MET A 21 6.18 -1.25 3.98
N ASP A 22 5.50 -2.33 4.31
CA ASP A 22 4.36 -2.28 5.22
C ASP A 22 4.76 -2.55 6.68
N TYR A 23 3.77 -2.51 7.57
CA TYR A 23 3.93 -2.82 8.98
C TYR A 23 3.69 -4.30 9.29
N SER A 24 3.65 -5.18 8.29
CA SER A 24 3.37 -6.60 8.51
C SER A 24 4.54 -7.31 9.20
N PRO A 25 4.27 -8.34 10.03
CA PRO A 25 5.31 -9.24 10.54
C PRO A 25 6.11 -9.94 9.43
N GLN A 26 5.47 -10.18 8.28
CA GLN A 26 6.04 -10.77 7.06
C GLN A 26 7.00 -9.80 6.34
N LYS A 27 6.97 -8.51 6.67
CA LYS A 27 7.87 -7.48 6.13
C LYS A 27 7.80 -7.43 4.61
N PHE A 28 6.60 -7.25 4.09
CA PHE A 28 6.38 -7.14 2.66
C PHE A 28 7.00 -5.85 2.12
N VAL A 29 7.64 -5.96 0.94
CA VAL A 29 7.98 -4.83 0.08
C VAL A 29 7.02 -4.82 -1.10
N TYR A 30 6.53 -3.64 -1.46
CA TYR A 30 5.64 -3.40 -2.59
C TYR A 30 6.43 -2.67 -3.66
N TYR A 31 6.41 -3.18 -4.89
CA TYR A 31 7.05 -2.58 -6.05
C TYR A 31 5.98 -2.02 -6.97
N PHE A 32 5.96 -0.71 -7.11
CA PHE A 32 4.86 -0.01 -7.77
C PHE A 32 4.95 -0.05 -9.29
N ASP A 33 6.14 -0.24 -9.84
CA ASP A 33 6.31 -0.34 -11.28
C ASP A 33 5.95 -1.75 -11.78
N ASP A 34 6.23 -2.77 -10.97
CA ASP A 34 5.92 -4.18 -11.26
C ASP A 34 4.49 -4.58 -10.83
N LEU A 35 3.85 -3.80 -9.95
CA LEU A 35 2.57 -4.11 -9.32
C LEU A 35 2.57 -5.41 -8.51
N GLU A 36 3.72 -5.71 -7.92
CA GLU A 36 3.97 -6.90 -7.11
C GLU A 36 4.33 -6.54 -5.67
N ARG A 37 4.23 -7.53 -4.79
CA ARG A 37 4.81 -7.51 -3.45
C ARG A 37 5.66 -8.75 -3.20
N ARG A 38 6.56 -8.64 -2.24
CA ARG A 38 7.54 -9.68 -1.89
C ARG A 38 7.74 -9.76 -0.39
N VAL A 39 7.76 -10.98 0.14
CA VAL A 39 8.23 -11.25 1.51
C VAL A 39 9.76 -11.10 1.55
N LEU A 40 10.28 -10.33 2.49
CA LEU A 40 11.72 -10.25 2.73
C LEU A 40 12.21 -11.34 3.69
N PRO A 41 13.47 -11.82 3.56
CA PRO A 41 14.50 -11.34 2.63
C PRO A 41 14.53 -12.06 1.28
N SER A 42 13.81 -13.18 1.12
CA SER A 42 14.04 -14.12 0.01
C SER A 42 12.77 -14.66 -0.69
N GLY A 43 11.61 -14.02 -0.53
CA GLY A 43 10.37 -14.44 -1.20
C GLY A 43 10.39 -14.23 -2.72
N GLY A 44 9.41 -14.75 -3.45
CA GLY A 44 9.14 -14.35 -4.85
C GLY A 44 8.35 -13.03 -4.93
N GLY A 45 8.37 -12.37 -6.08
CA GLY A 45 7.39 -11.33 -6.41
C GLY A 45 6.03 -11.97 -6.73
N ASN A 46 4.95 -11.41 -6.20
CA ASN A 46 3.59 -11.87 -6.45
C ASN A 46 2.67 -10.67 -6.62
N SER A 47 1.69 -10.76 -7.52
CA SER A 47 0.58 -9.81 -7.54
C SER A 47 -0.21 -9.86 -6.23
N TYR A 48 -0.91 -8.78 -5.91
CA TYR A 48 -1.70 -8.65 -4.68
C TYR A 48 -3.08 -8.04 -4.98
N ASN A 49 -3.63 -8.43 -6.14
CA ASN A 49 -4.98 -8.14 -6.61
C ASN A 49 -5.37 -6.66 -6.59
N LEU A 50 -4.45 -5.78 -6.99
CA LEU A 50 -4.76 -4.36 -7.10
C LEU A 50 -6.04 -4.11 -7.93
N PRO A 51 -6.91 -3.17 -7.51
CA PRO A 51 -8.13 -2.82 -8.24
C PRO A 51 -7.85 -2.35 -9.67
N ALA A 52 -8.81 -2.60 -10.56
CA ALA A 52 -8.78 -2.05 -11.90
C ALA A 52 -8.66 -0.52 -11.86
N GLY A 53 -7.73 0.03 -12.65
CA GLY A 53 -7.45 1.47 -12.70
C GLY A 53 -6.40 1.96 -11.70
N VAL A 54 -5.96 1.12 -10.74
CA VAL A 54 -4.72 1.35 -9.99
C VAL A 54 -3.59 0.69 -10.76
N ASN A 55 -2.62 1.49 -11.21
CA ASN A 55 -1.53 1.03 -12.07
C ASN A 55 -0.21 1.71 -11.71
N ALA A 56 0.86 1.31 -12.42
CA ALA A 56 2.20 1.79 -12.14
C ALA A 56 2.29 3.31 -12.11
N THR A 57 1.61 4.00 -13.03
CA THR A 57 1.75 5.47 -13.13
C THR A 57 1.02 6.25 -12.04
N ASN A 58 -0.06 5.70 -11.47
CA ASN A 58 -0.95 6.47 -10.59
C ASN A 58 -1.01 5.98 -9.14
N ILE A 59 -0.51 4.77 -8.84
CA ILE A 59 -0.66 4.17 -7.51
C ILE A 59 -0.17 5.09 -6.39
N LYS A 60 -1.02 5.22 -5.37
CA LYS A 60 -0.70 5.70 -4.02
C LYS A 60 -1.06 4.57 -3.07
N HIS A 61 -0.15 4.25 -2.16
CA HIS A 61 -0.35 3.16 -1.21
C HIS A 61 -0.13 3.69 0.18
N SER A 62 -1.00 3.32 1.12
CA SER A 62 -0.84 3.61 2.54
C SER A 62 -1.16 2.37 3.35
N PHE A 63 -0.36 2.11 4.38
CA PHE A 63 -0.59 1.00 5.32
C PHE A 63 -1.10 1.53 6.64
N SER A 64 -2.07 0.84 7.22
CA SER A 64 -2.53 1.10 8.59
C SER A 64 -1.58 0.46 9.59
N THR A 65 -1.62 0.94 10.84
CA THR A 65 -0.97 0.24 11.97
C THR A 65 -1.60 -1.12 12.25
N ASN A 66 -2.85 -1.36 11.81
CA ASN A 66 -3.39 -2.72 11.72
C ASN A 66 -2.85 -3.36 10.42
N PRO A 67 -2.02 -4.42 10.49
CA PRO A 67 -1.38 -4.99 9.31
C PRO A 67 -2.35 -5.67 8.34
N ASN A 68 -3.61 -5.91 8.74
CA ASN A 68 -4.64 -6.42 7.83
C ASN A 68 -5.31 -5.31 7.00
N VAL A 69 -5.13 -4.04 7.38
CA VAL A 69 -5.77 -2.91 6.71
C VAL A 69 -4.76 -2.13 5.89
N ALA A 70 -5.07 -1.96 4.60
CA ALA A 70 -4.31 -1.10 3.72
C ALA A 70 -5.22 -0.36 2.74
N PHE A 71 -4.66 0.68 2.14
CA PHE A 71 -5.35 1.54 1.21
C PHE A 71 -4.53 1.72 -0.05
N VAL A 72 -5.21 1.69 -1.19
CA VAL A 72 -4.61 2.06 -2.48
C VAL A 72 -5.50 3.05 -3.20
N ALA A 73 -4.87 3.91 -4.00
CA ALA A 73 -5.59 4.85 -4.83
C ALA A 73 -4.94 5.02 -6.20
N GLY A 74 -5.80 5.26 -7.18
CA GLY A 74 -5.47 5.84 -8.48
C GLY A 74 -6.34 7.08 -8.65
N ASN A 75 -7.52 6.90 -9.24
CA ASN A 75 -8.58 7.92 -9.22
C ASN A 75 -9.58 7.67 -8.08
N SER A 76 -9.97 6.41 -7.87
CA SER A 76 -10.77 5.97 -6.72
C SER A 76 -9.86 5.59 -5.55
N VAL A 77 -10.42 5.59 -4.34
CA VAL A 77 -9.76 5.08 -3.12
C VAL A 77 -10.37 3.74 -2.75
N TRP A 78 -9.49 2.78 -2.47
CA TRP A 78 -9.84 1.41 -2.15
C TRP A 78 -9.22 1.02 -0.81
N ARG A 79 -9.91 0.13 -0.10
CA ARG A 79 -9.49 -0.42 1.18
C ARG A 79 -9.53 -1.94 1.13
N THR A 80 -8.57 -2.58 1.76
CA THR A 80 -8.62 -4.01 2.08
C THR A 80 -8.65 -4.20 3.59
N GLU A 81 -9.27 -5.29 4.04
CA GLU A 81 -9.25 -5.75 5.44
C GLU A 81 -8.54 -7.10 5.60
N ASN A 82 -7.99 -7.64 4.52
CA ASN A 82 -7.25 -8.89 4.50
C ASN A 82 -5.93 -8.72 3.74
N HIS A 83 -5.23 -7.61 4.01
CA HIS A 83 -3.99 -7.22 3.35
C HIS A 83 -2.92 -8.32 3.33
N LEU A 84 -2.87 -9.18 4.35
CA LEU A 84 -1.86 -10.23 4.47
C LEU A 84 -2.16 -11.49 3.64
N ASP A 85 -3.40 -11.66 3.16
CA ASP A 85 -3.79 -12.81 2.35
C ASP A 85 -3.08 -12.78 1.01
N ALA A 86 -2.73 -13.93 0.44
CA ALA A 86 -2.09 -14.02 -0.89
C ALA A 86 -2.84 -13.21 -1.96
N ASN A 87 -4.17 -13.14 -1.83
CA ASN A 87 -5.11 -12.50 -2.73
C ASN A 87 -6.01 -11.50 -1.95
N PRO A 88 -5.51 -10.31 -1.56
CA PRO A 88 -6.32 -9.34 -0.82
C PRO A 88 -7.56 -8.95 -1.61
N VAL A 89 -8.67 -8.73 -0.90
CA VAL A 89 -9.91 -8.22 -1.47
C VAL A 89 -9.96 -6.72 -1.24
N TRP A 90 -10.16 -5.97 -2.31
CA TRP A 90 -10.21 -4.52 -2.28
C TRP A 90 -11.64 -4.02 -2.51
N THR A 91 -12.14 -3.25 -1.56
CA THR A 91 -13.45 -2.60 -1.63
C THR A 91 -13.26 -1.12 -1.93
N GLN A 92 -13.97 -0.60 -2.92
CA GLN A 92 -13.96 0.83 -3.21
C GLN A 92 -14.68 1.58 -2.08
N ILE A 93 -14.02 2.58 -1.50
CA ILE A 93 -14.59 3.41 -0.43
C ILE A 93 -14.84 4.85 -0.88
N ILE A 94 -14.17 5.31 -1.94
CA ILE A 94 -14.42 6.60 -2.59
C ILE A 94 -14.41 6.43 -4.09
N THR A 95 -15.48 6.86 -4.76
CA THR A 95 -15.56 6.91 -6.21
C THR A 95 -14.75 8.07 -6.75
N GLY A 96 -13.80 7.77 -7.65
CA GLY A 96 -12.88 8.75 -8.21
C GLY A 96 -13.52 9.67 -9.23
N THR A 97 -13.45 10.98 -9.00
CA THR A 97 -13.70 12.02 -10.02
C THR A 97 -12.43 12.76 -10.43
N ALA A 98 -11.31 12.53 -9.74
CA ALA A 98 -10.00 13.10 -10.01
C ALA A 98 -8.87 12.20 -9.51
N THR A 99 -7.66 12.38 -10.05
CA THR A 99 -6.46 11.64 -9.61
C THR A 99 -6.10 11.96 -8.16
N VAL A 100 -5.92 10.92 -7.35
CA VAL A 100 -5.39 11.00 -6.00
C VAL A 100 -3.87 11.18 -6.06
N ARG A 101 -3.38 12.25 -5.44
CA ARG A 101 -1.95 12.62 -5.45
C ARG A 101 -1.20 12.18 -4.20
N ALA A 102 -1.91 12.04 -3.07
CA ALA A 102 -1.36 11.55 -1.81
C ALA A 102 -2.42 10.78 -1.04
N LEU A 103 -1.99 9.79 -0.25
CA LEU A 103 -2.83 8.92 0.55
C LEU A 103 -2.08 8.61 1.85
N TYR A 104 -2.75 8.77 3.00
CA TYR A 104 -2.14 8.58 4.30
C TYR A 104 -3.15 8.08 5.33
N SER A 105 -2.91 6.89 5.89
CA SER A 105 -3.63 6.35 7.02
C SER A 105 -3.06 6.96 8.29
N VAL A 106 -3.91 7.61 9.09
CA VAL A 106 -3.46 8.34 10.28
C VAL A 106 -3.07 7.34 11.38
N PRO A 107 -1.81 7.38 11.89
CA PRO A 107 -1.40 6.54 13.00
C PRO A 107 -2.26 6.83 14.23
N HIS A 108 -2.61 5.78 14.98
CA HIS A 108 -3.43 5.85 16.20
C HIS A 108 -4.87 6.37 16.03
N HIS A 109 -5.25 6.75 14.81
CA HIS A 109 -6.62 7.08 14.43
C HIS A 109 -7.01 6.23 13.21
N PRO A 110 -7.15 4.90 13.37
CA PRO A 110 -7.31 3.96 12.25
C PRO A 110 -8.60 4.20 11.45
N ASN A 111 -9.53 4.95 12.01
CA ASN A 111 -10.76 5.40 11.38
C ASN A 111 -10.58 6.66 10.51
N ILE A 112 -9.40 7.28 10.47
CA ILE A 112 -9.14 8.48 9.66
C ILE A 112 -8.18 8.15 8.52
N LEU A 113 -8.63 8.45 7.30
CA LEU A 113 -7.82 8.43 6.10
C LEU A 113 -7.72 9.84 5.52
N ALA A 114 -6.50 10.34 5.38
CA ALA A 114 -6.22 11.61 4.70
C ALA A 114 -5.82 11.34 3.24
N TYR A 115 -6.38 12.11 2.30
CA TYR A 115 -5.98 12.05 0.90
C TYR A 115 -6.03 13.41 0.22
N ALA A 116 -5.27 13.56 -0.86
CA ALA A 116 -5.24 14.78 -1.66
C ALA A 116 -5.73 14.50 -3.08
N ALA A 117 -6.77 15.23 -3.50
CA ALA A 117 -7.35 15.16 -4.84
C ALA A 117 -7.93 16.53 -5.22
N SER A 118 -7.95 16.88 -6.51
CA SER A 118 -8.52 18.16 -7.01
C SER A 118 -8.02 19.41 -6.27
N ASN A 119 -6.73 19.44 -5.91
CA ASN A 119 -6.10 20.52 -5.12
C ASN A 119 -6.75 20.76 -3.74
N LYS A 120 -7.34 19.71 -3.15
CA LYS A 120 -7.91 19.73 -1.79
C LYS A 120 -7.31 18.61 -0.95
N TYR A 121 -7.19 18.86 0.35
CA TYR A 121 -6.98 17.83 1.36
C TYR A 121 -8.34 17.40 1.91
N ILE A 122 -8.55 16.09 1.99
CA ILE A 122 -9.80 15.50 2.44
C ILE A 122 -9.47 14.51 3.56
N PHE A 123 -10.24 14.58 4.65
CA PHE A 123 -10.19 13.65 5.76
C PHE A 123 -11.47 12.83 5.75
N LEU A 124 -11.33 11.53 5.54
CA LEU A 124 -12.42 10.59 5.55
C LEU A 124 -12.45 9.88 6.90
N THR A 125 -13.57 9.98 7.61
CA THR A 125 -13.85 9.17 8.79
C THR A 125 -14.60 7.92 8.35
N MET A 126 -14.04 6.75 8.64
CA MET A 126 -14.67 5.46 8.40
C MET A 126 -15.38 4.98 9.68
N PRO A 127 -16.44 4.18 9.54
CA PRO A 127 -17.12 3.58 10.68
C PRO A 127 -16.20 2.69 11.52
#